data_AF-A0A2K4ZQX3-F1
#
_entry.id   AF-A0A2K4ZQX3-F1
#
_cell.length_a   1.000
_cell.length_b   1.000
_cell.length_c   1.000
_cell.angle_alpha   90.00
_cell.angle_beta   90.00
_cell.angle_gamma   90.00
#
_symmetry.space_group_name_H-M   'P 1'
#
loop_
_entity.id
_entity.type
_entity.pdbx_description
1 polymer ?
#
loop_
_entity_poly.entity_id
_entity_poly.type
_entity_poly.pdbx_seq_one_letter_code
_entity_poly.pdbx_strand_id
1 'polypeptide(L)'
;MMPDPAHVIRASLITKSIKCGKPNCRCANGEGHQSLYLSSYYNGKTQLDSVPKVYKGKVSQCIKDYEDITGLLAELSCINLELFRRREIDL
;
A
#
# COMPACT_ATOMS: atom_id res chain seq x y z
N MET A 1 -0.04 -16.05 12.11
CA MET A 1 1.42 -15.81 11.98
C MET A 1 1.61 -14.32 11.83
N MET A 2 2.54 -13.71 12.56
CA MET A 2 2.79 -12.26 12.44
C MET A 2 3.43 -11.94 11.08
N PRO A 3 3.02 -10.87 10.38
CA PRO A 3 3.66 -10.46 9.14
C PRO A 3 5.11 -10.03 9.39
N ASP A 4 6.00 -10.26 8.42
CA ASP A 4 7.41 -9.86 8.50
C ASP A 4 7.53 -8.34 8.23
N PRO A 5 7.95 -7.53 9.22
CA PRO A 5 8.09 -6.08 9.05
C PRO A 5 9.09 -5.68 7.97
N ALA A 6 10.02 -6.56 7.57
CA ALA A 6 10.97 -6.27 6.50
C ALA A 6 10.31 -6.19 5.11
N HIS A 7 9.08 -6.70 4.96
CA HIS A 7 8.41 -6.87 3.67
C HIS A 7 7.04 -6.19 3.62
N VAL A 8 6.92 -4.98 4.20
CA VAL A 8 5.67 -4.22 4.21
C VAL A 8 5.76 -2.92 3.42
N ILE A 9 4.63 -2.49 2.85
CA ILE A 9 4.57 -1.29 2.01
C ILE A 9 3.36 -0.44 2.40
N ARG A 10 3.61 0.80 2.84
CA ARG A 10 2.56 1.82 3.02
C ARG A 10 2.13 2.40 1.67
N ALA A 11 1.17 1.77 1.02
CA ALA A 11 0.63 2.24 -0.25
C ALA A 11 -0.76 1.67 -0.53
N SER A 12 -1.39 2.10 -1.62
CA SER A 12 -2.59 1.49 -2.16
C SER A 12 -2.35 1.01 -3.59
N LEU A 13 -2.90 -0.14 -3.94
CA LEU A 13 -2.84 -0.65 -5.30
C LEU A 13 -4.05 -0.15 -6.10
N ILE A 14 -3.81 0.64 -7.14
CA ILE A 14 -4.85 1.22 -7.98
C ILE A 14 -4.76 0.69 -9.41
N THR A 15 -5.87 0.73 -10.15
CA THR A 15 -5.91 0.43 -11.58
C THR A 15 -6.19 1.71 -12.35
N LYS A 16 -5.44 1.96 -13.43
CA LYS A 16 -5.65 3.10 -14.33
C LYS A 16 -5.80 2.62 -15.77
N SER A 17 -6.67 3.30 -16.50
CA SER A 17 -6.79 3.13 -17.95
C SER A 17 -5.77 4.04 -18.66
N ILE A 18 -4.87 3.46 -19.46
CA ILE A 18 -3.80 4.19 -20.14
C ILE A 18 -3.77 3.90 -21.66
N LYS A 19 -3.32 4.88 -22.45
CA LYS A 19 -3.06 4.68 -23.89
C LYS A 19 -1.63 4.19 -24.10
N CYS A 20 -1.42 3.20 -24.95
CA CYS A 20 -0.08 2.66 -25.23
C CYS A 20 0.73 3.45 -26.28
N GLY A 21 0.16 4.50 -26.89
CA GLY A 21 0.82 5.33 -27.90
C GLY A 21 0.89 4.72 -29.30
N LYS A 22 0.52 3.45 -29.49
CA LYS A 22 0.46 2.84 -30.83
C LYS A 22 -0.79 3.33 -31.57
N PRO A 23 -0.66 3.94 -32.77
CA PRO A 23 -1.79 4.55 -33.48
C PRO A 23 -2.87 3.53 -33.89
N ASN A 24 -2.47 2.28 -34.15
CA ASN A 24 -3.38 1.21 -34.57
C ASN A 24 -3.92 0.37 -33.39
N CYS A 25 -3.67 0.76 -32.13
CA CYS A 25 -4.18 0.03 -30.99
C CYS A 25 -5.62 0.46 -30.68
N ARG A 26 -6.48 -0.49 -30.26
CA ARG A 26 -7.85 -0.21 -29.81
C ARG A 26 -7.90 0.86 -28.71
N CYS A 27 -6.88 0.94 -27.86
CA CYS A 27 -6.80 1.97 -26.81
C CYS A 27 -6.64 3.40 -27.32
N ALA A 28 -6.30 3.60 -28.60
CA ALA A 28 -6.11 4.95 -29.16
C ALA A 28 -7.44 5.72 -29.22
N ASN A 29 -8.51 5.02 -29.64
CA ASN A 29 -9.84 5.57 -29.91
C ASN A 29 -10.96 4.98 -29.02
N GLY A 30 -10.62 4.05 -28.11
CA GLY A 30 -11.57 3.38 -27.22
C GLY A 30 -11.06 3.29 -25.78
N GLU A 31 -11.50 2.26 -25.05
CA GLU A 31 -11.05 2.02 -23.69
C GLU A 31 -9.53 1.81 -23.62
N GLY A 32 -8.88 2.52 -22.70
CA GLY A 32 -7.45 2.39 -22.44
C GLY A 32 -7.10 1.03 -21.83
N HIS A 33 -5.83 0.65 -21.93
CA HIS A 33 -5.32 -0.54 -21.26
C HIS A 33 -5.37 -0.37 -19.75
N GLN A 34 -5.87 -1.40 -19.06
CA GLN A 34 -5.83 -1.44 -17.60
C GLN A 34 -4.40 -1.76 -17.13
N SER A 35 -3.82 -0.82 -16.40
CA SER A 35 -2.48 -0.92 -15.81
C SER A 35 -2.55 -0.70 -14.31
N LEU A 36 -1.80 -1.52 -13.56
CA LEU A 36 -1.73 -1.44 -12.10
C LEU A 36 -0.66 -0.45 -11.70
N TYR A 37 -0.97 0.36 -10.69
CA TYR A 37 -0.04 1.30 -10.09
C TYR A 37 -0.06 1.17 -8.58
N LEU A 38 1.11 1.30 -7.97
CA LEU A 38 1.27 1.48 -6.54
C LEU A 38 1.21 2.98 -6.27
N SER A 39 0.21 3.41 -5.51
CA SER A 39 0.05 4.79 -5.06
C SER A 39 0.58 4.93 -3.65
N SER A 40 1.73 5.58 -3.49
CA SER A 40 2.37 5.82 -2.19
C SER A 40 2.47 7.33 -1.93
N TYR A 41 2.45 7.75 -0.67
CA TYR A 41 2.69 9.14 -0.30
C TYR A 41 4.03 9.24 0.43
N TYR A 42 4.99 9.91 -0.19
CA TYR A 42 6.34 10.08 0.35
C TYR A 42 6.93 11.42 -0.11
N ASN A 43 7.72 12.06 0.74
CA ASN A 43 8.28 13.40 0.49
C ASN A 43 7.24 14.47 0.13
N GLY A 44 6.09 14.46 0.82
CA GLY A 44 5.05 15.49 0.66
C GLY A 44 4.21 15.38 -0.60
N LYS A 45 4.35 14.30 -1.39
CA LYS A 45 3.61 14.12 -2.64
C LYS A 45 3.25 12.65 -2.90
N THR A 46 2.17 12.44 -3.63
CA THR A 46 1.78 11.11 -4.13
C THR A 46 2.70 10.68 -5.27
N GLN A 47 3.29 9.50 -5.15
CA GLN A 47 4.03 8.81 -6.21
C GLN A 47 3.17 7.68 -6.78
N LEU A 48 3.33 7.43 -8.08
CA LEU A 48 2.68 6.35 -8.81
C LEU A 48 3.73 5.48 -9.49
N ASP A 49 3.97 4.30 -8.94
CA ASP A 49 4.90 3.34 -9.52
C ASP A 49 4.15 2.27 -10.30
N SER A 50 4.57 1.99 -11.53
CA SER A 50 3.94 0.96 -12.36
C SER A 50 4.18 -0.43 -11.75
N VAL A 51 3.12 -1.21 -11.60
CA VAL A 51 3.18 -2.57 -11.03
C VAL A 51 2.93 -3.59 -12.14
N PRO A 52 3.94 -4.38 -12.54
CA PRO A 52 3.74 -5.50 -13.44
C PRO A 52 2.70 -6.48 -12.87
N LYS A 53 1.83 -7.03 -13.73
CA LYS A 53 0.74 -7.93 -13.31
C LYS A 53 1.22 -9.12 -12.48
N VAL A 54 2.42 -9.64 -12.77
CA VAL A 54 3.06 -10.75 -12.04
C VAL A 54 3.33 -10.42 -10.56
N TYR A 55 3.50 -9.14 -10.23
CA TYR A 55 3.76 -8.68 -8.86
C TYR A 55 2.49 -8.30 -8.10
N LYS A 56 1.31 -8.29 -8.74
CA LYS A 56 0.04 -7.89 -8.11
C LYS A 56 -0.16 -8.58 -6.76
N GLY A 57 -0.08 -9.91 -6.73
CA GLY A 57 -0.31 -10.68 -5.51
C GLY A 57 0.67 -10.35 -4.39
N LYS A 58 1.97 -10.28 -4.72
CA LYS A 58 3.03 -9.94 -3.75
C LYS A 58 2.84 -8.54 -3.18
N VAL A 59 2.61 -7.55 -4.04
CA VAL A 59 2.41 -6.15 -3.62
C VAL A 59 1.14 -6.02 -2.77
N SER A 60 0.04 -6.67 -3.16
CA SER A 60 -1.17 -6.70 -2.35
C SER A 60 -0.93 -7.30 -0.96
N GLN A 61 -0.12 -8.37 -0.87
CA GLN A 61 0.22 -8.95 0.42
C GLN A 61 1.06 -7.99 1.28
N CYS A 62 2.09 -7.35 0.72
CA CYS A 62 2.91 -6.37 1.46
C CYS A 62 2.10 -5.17 1.99
N ILE A 63 1.07 -4.74 1.26
CA ILE A 63 0.15 -3.68 1.71
C ILE A 63 -0.70 -4.19 2.87
N LYS A 64 -1.28 -5.38 2.74
CA LYS A 64 -2.08 -6.00 3.81
C LYS A 64 -1.24 -6.19 5.08
N ASP A 65 -0.02 -6.68 4.94
CA ASP A 65 0.91 -6.89 6.05
C ASP A 65 1.24 -5.56 6.75
N TYR A 66 1.38 -4.46 6.00
CA TYR A 66 1.53 -3.12 6.57
C TYR A 66 0.30 -2.72 7.41
N GLU A 67 -0.90 -2.92 6.88
CA GLU A 67 -2.16 -2.60 7.55
C GLU A 67 -2.33 -3.41 8.84
N ASP A 68 -2.06 -4.72 8.78
CA ASP A 68 -2.13 -5.62 9.93
C ASP A 68 -1.14 -5.20 11.04
N ILE A 69 0.14 -4.95 10.68
CA ILE A 69 1.15 -4.51 11.65
C ILE A 69 0.78 -3.17 12.27
N THR A 70 0.36 -2.20 11.45
CA THR A 70 0.03 -0.86 11.97
C THR A 70 -1.23 -0.84 12.82
N GLY A 71 -2.21 -1.69 12.51
CA GLY A 71 -3.37 -1.91 13.38
C GLY A 71 -2.96 -2.44 14.76
N LEU A 72 -2.14 -3.50 14.79
CA LEU A 72 -1.64 -4.08 16.05
C LEU A 72 -0.79 -3.09 16.85
N LEU A 73 0.08 -2.31 16.18
CA LEU A 73 0.87 -1.27 16.84
C LEU A 73 -0.01 -0.16 17.42
N ALA A 74 -1.09 0.22 16.73
CA ALA A 74 -2.04 1.21 17.24
C ALA A 74 -2.76 0.70 18.49
N GLU A 75 -3.22 -0.55 18.48
CA GLU A 75 -3.84 -1.20 19.64
C GLU A 75 -2.89 -1.26 20.85
N LEU A 76 -1.66 -1.74 20.63
CA LEU A 76 -0.63 -1.78 21.68
C LEU A 76 -0.30 -0.39 22.22
N SER A 77 -0.20 0.61 21.34
CA SER A 77 0.04 2.00 21.73
C SER A 77 -1.09 2.53 22.61
N CYS A 78 -2.35 2.26 22.26
CA CYS A 78 -3.50 2.64 23.08
C CYS A 78 -3.45 2.01 24.48
N ILE A 79 -3.11 0.72 24.57
CA ILE A 79 -2.95 0.02 25.86
C ILE A 79 -1.82 0.65 26.68
N ASN A 80 -0.65 0.85 26.07
CA ASN A 80 0.51 1.43 26.75
C ASN A 80 0.24 2.87 27.23
N LEU A 81 -0.47 3.67 26.43
CA LEU A 81 -0.89 5.01 26.82
C LEU A 81 -1.83 4.99 28.03
N GLU A 82 -2.74 4.01 28.09
CA GLU A 82 -3.63 3.86 29.24
C GLU A 82 -2.87 3.44 30.50
N LEU A 83 -1.98 2.45 30.40
CA LEU A 83 -1.11 2.04 31.52
C LEU A 83 -0.23 3.21 32.00
N PHE A 84 0.33 3.98 31.08
CA PHE A 84 1.12 5.18 31.40
C PHE A 84 0.30 6.23 32.15
N ARG A 85 -0.95 6.46 31.74
CA ARG A 85 -1.88 7.38 32.43
C ARG A 85 -2.18 6.93 33.86
N ARG A 86 -2.27 5.62 34.07
CA ARG A 86 -2.50 5.01 35.40
C ARG A 86 -1.25 4.89 36.26
N ARG A 87 -0.06 5.19 35.70
CA ARG A 87 1.26 4.97 36.34
C ARG A 87 1.54 3.48 36.62
N GLU A 88 1.02 2.61 35.77
CA GLU A 88 1.16 1.15 35.87
C GLU A 88 2.22 0.57 34.92
N ILE A 89 2.98 1.42 34.24
CA ILE A 89 4.09 1.04 33.38
C ILE A 89 5.30 1.92 33.69
N ASP A 90 6.47 1.29 33.79
CA ASP A 90 7.76 1.98 33.92
C ASP A 90 8.35 2.10 32.50
N LEU A 91 8.28 3.31 31.93
CA LEU A 91 8.74 3.65 30.58
C LEU A 91 9.94 4.60 30.65
#